data_AF-A0A928ZY14-F1
#
_entry.id   AF-A0A928ZY14-F1
#
_cell.length_a   1.000
_cell.length_b   1.000
_cell.length_c   1.000
_cell.angle_alpha   90.00
_cell.angle_beta   90.00
_cell.angle_gamma   90.00
#
_symmetry.space_group_name_H-M   'P 1'
#
loop_
_entity.id
_entity.type
_entity.pdbx_description
1 polymer ?
#
loop_
_entity_poly.entity_id
_entity_poly.type
_entity_poly.pdbx_seq_one_letter_code
_entity_poly.pdbx_strand_id
1 'polypeptide(L)'
;MIQPPPLPERESLIKKFSTYIQVAHQTIQWCSDSRLAKNFKLYEENLADKQEFTLLRIYIESALERPRQIHSWESKNNKRCKEYAIGHLRAYCDEACYWATYKVFQRTQEILRISRGVAWEDCFQIARTSLLDTEKFSSWLSSYDFDRSHNFNSYIQKILERQLQDQLSVGKVSRWRRLYKASDKKLTEALKHHQGIQEPWISHRLFARKYFRETYHIRHIANPNRTKNQKWPTPNMDDYAEIARQYNADRLLKASPYSVLVSSSSISAETMKNWMESSIQALDAYSLSVTSSQSLEELFETRGYETADQDSNSTLEYFFKLSEPLAISQLEERQNSNSETLIEALYSSWKKYLAGLDEGPQ
;
A
#
# COMPACT_ATOMS: atom_id res chain seq x y z
N MET A 1 5.61 23.31 19.60
CA MET A 1 5.11 22.81 18.31
C MET A 1 6.30 22.27 17.55
N ILE A 2 6.28 21.00 17.13
CA ILE A 2 7.34 20.47 16.24
C ILE A 2 6.78 20.64 14.83
N GLN A 3 7.22 21.67 14.12
CA GLN A 3 6.90 21.85 12.70
C GLN A 3 7.95 21.12 11.85
N PRO A 4 7.62 20.70 10.62
CA PRO A 4 8.64 20.23 9.70
C PRO A 4 9.72 21.32 9.53
N PRO A 5 11.00 20.95 9.53
CA PRO A 5 12.09 21.91 9.36
C PRO A 5 12.03 22.52 7.95
N PRO A 6 12.54 23.75 7.75
CA PRO A 6 12.47 24.43 6.47
C PRO A 6 13.20 23.64 5.37
N LEU A 7 12.60 23.59 4.19
CA LEU A 7 13.17 22.95 3.01
C LEU A 7 14.17 23.90 2.32
N PRO A 8 15.44 23.50 2.11
CA PRO A 8 16.39 24.31 1.34
C PRO A 8 15.96 24.45 -0.13
N GLU A 9 16.35 25.54 -0.80
CA GLU A 9 15.97 25.77 -2.21
C GLU A 9 16.78 24.94 -3.22
N ARG A 10 16.14 24.55 -4.33
CA ARG A 10 16.78 23.89 -5.49
C ARG A 10 16.80 24.82 -6.70
N GLU A 11 17.88 25.58 -6.83
CA GLU A 11 17.99 26.59 -7.90
C GLU A 11 18.25 25.98 -9.30
N SER A 12 19.05 24.91 -9.39
CA SER A 12 19.43 24.33 -10.68
C SER A 12 18.56 23.15 -11.10
N LEU A 13 18.38 22.97 -12.42
CA LEU A 13 17.59 21.87 -12.96
C LEU A 13 18.18 20.50 -12.61
N ILE A 14 19.51 20.36 -12.67
CA ILE A 14 20.17 19.14 -12.24
C ILE A 14 19.79 18.79 -10.80
N LYS A 15 19.81 19.76 -9.87
CA LYS A 15 19.35 19.52 -8.50
C LYS A 15 17.89 19.08 -8.47
N LYS A 16 16.99 19.76 -9.20
CA LYS A 16 15.56 19.37 -9.24
C LYS A 16 15.35 17.93 -9.72
N PHE A 17 16.11 17.46 -10.71
CA PHE A 17 15.92 16.14 -11.31
C PHE A 17 16.85 15.04 -10.78
N SER A 18 17.83 15.38 -9.94
CA SER A 18 18.80 14.39 -9.43
C SER A 18 19.02 14.43 -7.93
N THR A 19 18.24 15.20 -7.16
CA THR A 19 18.33 15.18 -5.70
C THR A 19 17.03 14.75 -5.04
N TYR A 20 17.16 14.12 -3.88
CA TYR A 20 16.06 13.72 -3.02
C TYR A 20 16.28 14.24 -1.59
N ILE A 21 15.21 14.30 -0.80
CA ILE A 21 15.20 14.73 0.58
C ILE A 21 15.67 13.58 1.46
N GLN A 22 16.66 13.87 2.30
CA GLN A 22 17.03 13.06 3.45
C GLN A 22 16.59 13.79 4.72
N VAL A 23 15.93 13.07 5.61
CA VAL A 23 15.51 13.56 6.93
C VAL A 23 16.44 12.96 7.96
N ALA A 24 17.20 13.80 8.68
CA ALA A 24 18.16 13.34 9.69
C ALA A 24 18.05 14.22 10.93
N HIS A 25 17.77 13.65 12.11
CA HIS A 25 17.83 14.34 13.40
C HIS A 25 17.21 15.76 13.40
N GLN A 26 16.01 15.91 12.82
CA GLN A 26 15.26 17.17 12.69
C GLN A 26 15.80 18.18 11.67
N THR A 27 16.75 17.81 10.84
CA THR A 27 17.18 18.59 9.68
C THR A 27 16.74 17.92 8.38
N ILE A 28 16.54 18.74 7.35
CA ILE A 28 16.28 18.29 5.98
C ILE A 28 17.43 18.76 5.11
N GLN A 29 17.94 17.85 4.29
CA GLN A 29 18.95 18.16 3.29
C GLN A 29 18.62 17.50 1.95
N TRP A 30 19.11 18.12 0.87
CA TRP A 30 19.08 17.54 -0.46
C TRP A 30 20.30 16.67 -0.70
N CYS A 31 20.07 15.39 -0.99
CA CYS A 31 21.11 14.43 -1.32
C CYS A 31 21.08 14.14 -2.82
N SER A 32 22.24 14.12 -3.47
CA SER A 32 22.36 13.88 -4.90
C SER A 32 22.40 12.39 -5.22
N ASP A 33 21.54 11.94 -6.13
CA ASP A 33 21.68 10.67 -6.83
C ASP A 33 22.70 10.85 -7.96
N SER A 34 23.88 10.26 -7.78
CA SER A 34 25.00 10.40 -8.73
C SER A 34 24.69 9.80 -10.11
N ARG A 35 23.83 8.79 -10.17
CA ARG A 35 23.45 8.12 -11.41
C ARG A 35 22.47 8.98 -12.20
N LEU A 36 21.46 9.54 -11.53
CA LEU A 36 20.57 10.53 -12.15
C LEU A 36 21.34 11.77 -12.56
N ALA A 37 22.26 12.28 -11.73
CA ALA A 37 23.07 13.45 -12.09
C ALA A 37 23.91 13.21 -13.36
N LYS A 38 24.55 12.03 -13.48
CA LYS A 38 25.27 11.63 -14.70
C LYS A 38 24.34 11.51 -15.90
N ASN A 39 23.17 10.90 -15.74
CA ASN A 39 22.20 10.79 -16.83
C ASN A 39 21.69 12.17 -17.28
N PHE A 40 21.40 13.06 -16.32
CA PHE A 40 20.93 14.42 -16.59
C PHE A 40 21.93 15.22 -17.41
N LYS A 41 23.24 15.10 -17.14
CA LYS A 41 24.28 15.77 -17.91
C LYS A 41 24.22 15.45 -19.41
N LEU A 42 23.83 14.22 -19.79
CA LEU A 42 23.63 13.88 -21.20
C LEU A 42 22.52 14.73 -21.85
N TYR A 43 21.41 14.94 -21.15
CA TYR A 43 20.32 15.80 -21.61
C TYR A 43 20.77 17.27 -21.63
N GLU A 44 21.52 17.71 -20.63
CA GLU A 44 22.04 19.08 -20.54
C GLU A 44 23.03 19.40 -21.68
N GLU A 45 23.86 18.45 -22.09
CA GLU A 45 24.84 18.65 -23.17
C GLU A 45 24.20 18.61 -24.57
N ASN A 46 23.13 17.84 -24.74
CA ASN A 46 22.59 17.52 -26.07
C ASN A 46 21.23 18.18 -26.40
N LEU A 47 20.49 18.70 -25.42
CA LEU A 47 19.24 19.41 -25.67
C LEU A 47 19.49 20.90 -25.92
N ALA A 48 18.93 21.40 -27.02
CA ALA A 48 18.96 22.82 -27.38
C ALA A 48 18.09 23.67 -26.43
N ASP A 49 16.92 23.14 -26.06
CA ASP A 49 16.03 23.76 -25.07
C ASP A 49 16.14 23.04 -23.73
N LYS A 50 16.64 23.77 -22.74
CA LYS A 50 16.89 23.28 -21.37
C LYS A 50 15.84 23.77 -20.39
N GLN A 51 14.65 24.17 -20.86
CA GLN A 51 13.57 24.55 -19.97
C GLN A 51 13.05 23.35 -19.16
N GLU A 52 12.71 23.62 -17.89
CA GLU A 52 12.16 22.62 -16.97
C GLU A 52 10.93 21.90 -17.55
N PHE A 53 10.06 22.65 -18.22
CA PHE A 53 8.85 22.12 -18.86
C PHE A 53 9.17 21.11 -19.96
N THR A 54 10.17 21.39 -20.79
CA THR A 54 10.62 20.52 -21.88
C THR A 54 11.17 19.20 -21.32
N LEU A 55 12.00 19.28 -20.28
CA LEU A 55 12.52 18.10 -19.59
C LEU A 55 11.42 17.26 -18.93
N LEU A 56 10.46 17.91 -18.26
CA LEU A 56 9.30 17.21 -17.70
C LEU A 56 8.52 16.44 -18.75
N ARG A 57 8.25 17.07 -19.91
CA ARG A 57 7.54 16.41 -21.02
C ARG A 57 8.30 15.19 -21.52
N ILE A 58 9.60 15.35 -21.78
CA ILE A 58 10.50 14.27 -22.20
C ILE A 58 10.46 13.10 -21.22
N TYR A 59 10.62 13.35 -19.92
CA TYR A 59 10.61 12.28 -18.92
C TYR A 59 9.23 11.64 -18.73
N ILE A 60 8.13 12.41 -18.79
CA ILE A 60 6.78 11.86 -18.70
C ILE A 60 6.48 10.94 -19.89
N GLU A 61 6.83 11.35 -21.11
CA GLU A 61 6.67 10.54 -22.31
C GLU A 61 7.49 9.24 -22.24
N SER A 62 8.74 9.29 -21.79
CA SER A 62 9.56 8.10 -21.53
C SER A 62 8.95 7.17 -20.49
N ALA A 63 8.50 7.72 -19.36
CA ALA A 63 7.98 6.94 -18.25
C ALA A 63 6.69 6.18 -18.65
N LEU A 64 5.92 6.76 -19.56
CA LEU A 64 4.68 6.19 -20.10
C LEU A 64 4.90 5.39 -21.39
N GLU A 65 6.14 5.24 -21.85
CA GLU A 65 6.49 4.57 -23.12
C GLU A 65 5.69 5.11 -24.32
N ARG A 66 5.36 6.41 -24.29
CA ARG A 66 4.65 7.06 -25.40
C ARG A 66 5.60 7.23 -26.60
N PRO A 67 5.09 7.16 -27.84
CA PRO A 67 5.91 7.43 -29.02
C PRO A 67 6.54 8.83 -28.91
N ARG A 68 7.87 8.89 -28.97
CA ARG A 68 8.64 10.14 -28.96
C ARG A 68 9.87 10.00 -29.85
N GLN A 69 10.48 11.13 -30.18
CA GLN A 69 11.76 11.14 -30.86
C GLN A 69 12.85 10.66 -29.89
N ILE A 70 13.34 9.44 -30.10
CA ILE A 70 14.50 8.93 -29.37
C ILE A 70 15.74 9.49 -30.05
N HIS A 71 16.57 10.22 -29.28
CA HIS A 71 17.80 10.78 -29.82
C HIS A 71 18.90 9.70 -29.93
N SER A 72 19.84 9.89 -30.86
CA SER A 72 20.93 8.92 -31.10
C SER A 72 21.86 8.70 -29.90
N TRP A 73 21.93 9.68 -28.99
CA TRP A 73 22.71 9.64 -27.75
C TRP A 73 21.93 9.04 -26.56
N GLU A 74 20.62 8.80 -26.69
CA GLU A 74 19.83 8.12 -25.68
C GLU A 74 20.04 6.60 -25.75
N SER A 75 19.85 5.92 -24.61
CA SER A 75 19.94 4.46 -24.58
C SER A 75 18.85 3.85 -25.47
N LYS A 76 19.25 3.00 -26.42
CA LYS A 76 18.33 2.17 -27.23
C LYS A 76 17.56 1.14 -26.40
N ASN A 77 17.95 0.93 -25.15
CA ASN A 77 17.22 0.06 -24.22
C ASN A 77 16.06 0.84 -23.60
N ASN A 78 14.86 0.64 -24.16
CA ASN A 78 13.62 1.29 -23.71
C ASN A 78 13.36 1.10 -22.20
N LYS A 79 13.67 -0.08 -21.65
CA LYS A 79 13.50 -0.36 -20.22
C LYS A 79 14.37 0.58 -19.37
N ARG A 80 15.64 0.74 -19.75
CA ARG A 80 16.58 1.61 -19.03
C ARG A 80 16.22 3.09 -19.16
N CYS A 81 15.74 3.51 -20.34
CA CYS A 81 15.24 4.87 -20.55
C CYS A 81 14.05 5.19 -19.63
N LYS A 82 13.07 4.27 -19.57
CA LYS A 82 11.91 4.38 -18.68
C LYS A 82 12.32 4.45 -17.21
N GLU A 83 13.24 3.60 -16.78
CA GLU A 83 13.74 3.58 -15.40
C GLU A 83 14.38 4.92 -15.01
N TYR A 84 15.23 5.49 -15.88
CA TYR A 84 15.81 6.82 -15.64
C TYR A 84 14.76 7.92 -15.59
N ALA A 85 13.83 7.91 -16.53
CA ALA A 85 12.76 8.90 -16.57
C ALA A 85 11.90 8.86 -15.31
N ILE A 86 11.52 7.67 -14.83
CA ILE A 86 10.80 7.52 -13.56
C ILE A 86 11.66 8.01 -12.38
N GLY A 87 12.96 7.71 -12.36
CA GLY A 87 13.89 8.20 -11.34
C GLY A 87 13.94 9.73 -11.28
N HIS A 88 14.12 10.38 -12.42
CA HIS A 88 14.11 11.84 -12.55
C HIS A 88 12.79 12.45 -12.10
N LEU A 89 11.65 11.89 -12.50
CA LEU A 89 10.34 12.38 -12.09
C LEU A 89 10.11 12.22 -10.59
N ARG A 90 10.59 11.13 -9.97
CA ARG A 90 10.51 10.92 -8.52
C ARG A 90 11.35 11.93 -7.76
N ALA A 91 12.60 12.14 -8.17
CA ALA A 91 13.49 13.16 -7.59
C ALA A 91 12.87 14.57 -7.72
N TYR A 92 12.27 14.86 -8.87
CA TYR A 92 11.55 16.11 -9.10
C TYR A 92 10.37 16.26 -8.13
N CYS A 93 9.55 15.22 -7.97
CA CYS A 93 8.34 15.21 -7.13
C CYS A 93 8.62 15.17 -5.61
N ASP A 94 9.86 14.99 -5.17
CA ASP A 94 10.15 14.84 -3.74
C ASP A 94 9.85 16.13 -2.94
N GLU A 95 10.01 17.28 -3.59
CA GLU A 95 9.54 18.56 -3.06
C GLU A 95 8.01 18.63 -2.93
N ALA A 96 7.28 18.04 -3.88
CA ALA A 96 5.83 17.90 -3.81
C ALA A 96 5.42 17.07 -2.58
N CYS A 97 6.15 15.99 -2.28
CA CYS A 97 5.95 15.18 -1.09
C CYS A 97 6.11 16.00 0.19
N TYR A 98 7.16 16.82 0.27
CA TYR A 98 7.39 17.70 1.41
C TYR A 98 6.24 18.69 1.59
N TRP A 99 5.87 19.43 0.55
CA TRP A 99 4.83 20.46 0.67
C TRP A 99 3.44 19.89 0.91
N ALA A 100 3.12 18.74 0.31
CA ALA A 100 1.88 18.02 0.61
C ALA A 100 1.83 17.60 2.08
N THR A 101 2.94 17.06 2.59
CA THR A 101 3.09 16.65 3.99
C THR A 101 2.97 17.84 4.93
N TYR A 102 3.73 18.90 4.70
CA TYR A 102 3.71 20.13 5.50
C TYR A 102 2.29 20.66 5.65
N LYS A 103 1.57 20.77 4.52
CA LYS A 103 0.22 21.33 4.49
C LYS A 103 -0.83 20.43 5.14
N VAL A 104 -0.75 19.11 4.95
CA VAL A 104 -1.66 18.17 5.63
C VAL A 104 -1.37 18.16 7.13
N PHE A 105 -0.10 17.99 7.50
CA PHE A 105 0.34 17.91 8.89
C PHE A 105 -0.01 19.17 9.66
N GLN A 106 0.28 20.37 9.15
CA GLN A 106 -0.09 21.62 9.82
C GLN A 106 -1.59 21.75 10.11
N ARG A 107 -2.44 21.29 9.19
CA ARG A 107 -3.90 21.36 9.35
C ARG A 107 -4.45 20.33 10.32
N THR A 108 -3.71 19.26 10.58
CA THR A 108 -4.20 18.09 11.32
C THR A 108 -3.27 17.67 12.46
N GLN A 109 -2.32 18.53 12.83
CA GLN A 109 -1.25 18.22 13.78
C GLN A 109 -1.80 17.79 15.13
N GLU A 110 -2.85 18.46 15.61
CA GLU A 110 -3.49 18.12 16.88
C GLU A 110 -4.02 16.68 16.87
N ILE A 111 -4.78 16.31 15.84
CA ILE A 111 -5.37 14.96 15.70
C ILE A 111 -4.28 13.91 15.49
N LEU A 112 -3.31 14.18 14.62
CA LEU A 112 -2.26 13.22 14.26
C LEU A 112 -1.31 12.97 15.43
N ARG A 113 -0.87 14.02 16.13
CA ARG A 113 0.10 13.90 17.21
C ARG A 113 -0.53 13.41 18.50
N ILE A 114 -1.63 14.05 18.93
CA ILE A 114 -2.22 13.78 20.26
C ILE A 114 -2.98 12.46 20.23
N SER A 115 -3.77 12.21 19.19
CA SER A 115 -4.65 11.03 19.17
C SER A 115 -4.03 9.80 18.50
N ARG A 116 -2.98 9.97 17.69
CA ARG A 116 -2.42 8.86 16.87
C ARG A 116 -0.92 8.68 16.99
N GLY A 117 -0.20 9.59 17.66
CA GLY A 117 1.26 9.52 17.77
C GLY A 117 2.02 9.60 16.44
N VAL A 118 1.37 10.08 15.37
CA VAL A 118 1.96 10.13 14.02
C VAL A 118 2.84 11.37 13.89
N ALA A 119 4.10 11.16 13.51
CA ALA A 119 5.06 12.21 13.27
C ALA A 119 4.94 12.77 11.83
N TRP A 120 5.57 13.90 11.55
CA TRP A 120 5.50 14.46 10.18
C TRP A 120 6.36 13.64 9.22
N GLU A 121 7.41 13.00 9.72
CA GLU A 121 8.28 12.06 9.02
C GLU A 121 7.49 10.88 8.48
N ASP A 122 6.58 10.31 9.28
CA ASP A 122 5.67 9.25 8.85
C ASP A 122 4.78 9.71 7.70
N CYS A 123 4.26 10.94 7.80
CA CYS A 123 3.45 11.55 6.74
C CYS A 123 4.27 11.75 5.46
N PHE A 124 5.51 12.22 5.59
CA PHE A 124 6.43 12.38 4.46
C PHE A 124 6.72 11.03 3.80
N GLN A 125 6.93 9.99 4.59
CA GLN A 125 7.16 8.64 4.08
C GLN A 125 5.95 8.09 3.34
N ILE A 126 4.72 8.29 3.85
CA ILE A 126 3.49 7.92 3.13
C ILE A 126 3.39 8.60 1.76
N ALA A 127 3.72 9.89 1.69
CA ALA A 127 3.71 10.62 0.42
C ALA A 127 4.74 10.04 -0.54
N ARG A 128 5.97 9.80 -0.07
CA ARG A 128 7.08 9.29 -0.87
C ARG A 128 6.85 7.85 -1.36
N THR A 129 6.40 6.94 -0.49
CA THR A 129 6.02 5.56 -0.85
C THR A 129 4.92 5.54 -1.92
N SER A 130 4.02 6.53 -1.92
CA SER A 130 2.99 6.62 -2.96
C SER A 130 3.56 6.90 -4.37
N LEU A 131 4.76 7.49 -4.49
CA LEU A 131 5.47 7.64 -5.76
C LEU A 131 6.20 6.36 -6.19
N LEU A 132 6.48 5.45 -5.24
CA LEU A 132 7.17 4.19 -5.50
C LEU A 132 6.26 3.13 -6.13
N ASP A 133 4.95 3.23 -5.90
CA ASP A 133 3.91 2.48 -6.60
C ASP A 133 3.90 2.88 -8.09
N THR A 134 4.57 2.09 -8.93
CA THR A 134 4.76 2.39 -10.36
C THR A 134 3.44 2.49 -11.11
N GLU A 135 2.48 1.59 -10.85
CA GLU A 135 1.20 1.59 -11.56
C GLU A 135 0.40 2.85 -11.26
N LYS A 136 0.33 3.20 -9.98
CA LYS A 136 -0.38 4.39 -9.51
C LYS A 136 0.29 5.67 -9.98
N PHE A 137 1.62 5.73 -9.89
CA PHE A 137 2.39 6.88 -10.37
C PHE A 137 2.21 7.07 -11.87
N SER A 138 2.32 6.00 -12.67
CA SER A 138 2.04 6.03 -14.12
C SER A 138 0.62 6.51 -14.43
N SER A 139 -0.39 6.11 -13.64
CA SER A 139 -1.76 6.62 -13.78
C SER A 139 -1.87 8.14 -13.53
N TRP A 140 -1.09 8.69 -12.60
CA TRP A 140 -1.05 10.14 -12.36
C TRP A 140 -0.34 10.88 -13.50
N LEU A 141 0.77 10.33 -14.00
CA LEU A 141 1.48 10.89 -15.14
C LEU A 141 0.60 10.90 -16.39
N SER A 142 -0.14 9.82 -16.64
CA SER A 142 -1.00 9.71 -17.83
C SER A 142 -2.19 10.67 -17.80
N SER A 143 -2.65 11.04 -16.61
CA SER A 143 -3.74 11.99 -16.37
C SER A 143 -3.29 13.45 -16.36
N TYR A 144 -1.98 13.71 -16.42
CA TYR A 144 -1.46 15.07 -16.48
C TYR A 144 -1.67 15.67 -17.88
N ASP A 145 -2.24 16.87 -17.92
CA ASP A 145 -2.53 17.62 -19.14
C ASP A 145 -1.60 18.84 -19.22
N PHE A 146 -0.69 18.80 -20.19
CA PHE A 146 0.29 19.87 -20.42
C PHE A 146 -0.35 21.17 -20.93
N ASP A 147 -1.51 21.11 -21.58
CA ASP A 147 -2.18 22.28 -22.16
C ASP A 147 -3.00 23.03 -21.10
N ARG A 148 -3.51 22.31 -20.10
CA ARG A 148 -4.36 22.88 -19.04
C ARG A 148 -3.62 23.19 -17.75
N SER A 149 -2.50 22.52 -17.48
CA SER A 149 -1.75 22.69 -16.24
C SER A 149 -0.34 23.20 -16.53
N HIS A 150 -0.03 24.38 -16.00
CA HIS A 150 1.28 25.01 -16.18
C HIS A 150 2.28 24.58 -15.10
N ASN A 151 1.85 23.88 -14.04
CA ASN A 151 2.71 23.51 -12.92
C ASN A 151 2.50 22.05 -12.49
N PHE A 152 3.39 21.18 -12.95
CA PHE A 152 3.38 19.75 -12.64
C PHE A 152 3.55 19.47 -11.14
N ASN A 153 4.42 20.23 -10.47
CA ASN A 153 4.66 20.09 -9.03
C ASN A 153 3.36 20.32 -8.22
N SER A 154 2.61 21.39 -8.54
CA SER A 154 1.32 21.71 -7.93
C SER A 154 0.25 20.64 -8.19
N TYR A 155 0.27 20.02 -9.37
CA TYR A 155 -0.62 18.91 -9.71
C TYR A 155 -0.34 17.68 -8.84
N ILE A 156 0.92 17.24 -8.78
CA ILE A 156 1.35 16.10 -7.97
C ILE A 156 1.12 16.37 -6.49
N GLN A 157 1.46 17.57 -5.99
CA GLN A 157 1.20 17.98 -4.61
C GLN A 157 -0.28 17.82 -4.24
N LYS A 158 -1.22 18.27 -5.08
CA LYS A 158 -2.67 18.11 -4.82
C LYS A 158 -3.11 16.65 -4.77
N ILE A 159 -2.52 15.78 -5.60
CA ILE A 159 -2.78 14.34 -5.56
C ILE A 159 -2.26 13.75 -4.25
N LEU A 160 -1.02 14.07 -3.88
CA LEU A 160 -0.38 13.61 -2.64
C LEU A 160 -1.14 14.09 -1.40
N GLU A 161 -1.60 15.34 -1.36
CA GLU A 161 -2.45 15.86 -0.27
C GLU A 161 -3.71 15.01 -0.07
N ARG A 162 -4.37 14.63 -1.17
CA ARG A 162 -5.58 13.77 -1.12
C ARG A 162 -5.24 12.36 -0.67
N GLN A 163 -4.14 11.79 -1.17
CA GLN A 163 -3.67 10.46 -0.77
C GLN A 163 -3.32 10.41 0.72
N LEU A 164 -2.59 11.41 1.22
CA LEU A 164 -2.27 11.54 2.64
C LEU A 164 -3.54 11.65 3.48
N GLN A 165 -4.48 12.53 3.09
CA GLN A 165 -5.77 12.64 3.79
C GLN A 165 -6.53 11.31 3.79
N ASP A 166 -6.53 10.59 2.66
CA ASP A 166 -7.19 9.29 2.53
C ASP A 166 -6.51 8.20 3.39
N GLN A 167 -5.17 8.17 3.46
CA GLN A 167 -4.36 7.21 4.24
C GLN A 167 -4.29 7.53 5.73
N LEU A 168 -4.42 8.81 6.11
CA LEU A 168 -4.43 9.25 7.50
C LEU A 168 -5.85 9.41 8.06
N SER A 169 -6.90 9.28 7.25
CA SER A 169 -8.31 9.48 7.65
C SER A 169 -8.58 10.89 8.19
N VAL A 170 -7.87 11.88 7.65
CA VAL A 170 -7.96 13.28 8.10
C VAL A 170 -8.62 14.18 7.06
N GLY A 171 -9.13 15.33 7.51
CA GLY A 171 -9.83 16.30 6.67
C GLY A 171 -11.22 15.81 6.21
N LYS A 172 -11.49 15.93 4.90
CA LYS A 172 -12.78 15.57 4.28
C LYS A 172 -13.00 14.06 4.14
N VAL A 173 -11.97 13.26 4.40
CA VAL A 173 -12.06 11.81 4.33
C VAL A 173 -12.61 11.28 5.64
N SER A 174 -13.72 10.56 5.56
CA SER A 174 -14.34 9.93 6.72
C SER A 174 -13.74 8.55 6.96
N ARG A 175 -13.49 8.21 8.23
CA ARG A 175 -13.09 6.85 8.63
C ARG A 175 -14.09 5.78 8.18
N TRP A 176 -15.37 6.15 8.05
CA TRP A 176 -16.42 5.30 7.52
C TRP A 176 -16.29 5.05 6.02
N ARG A 177 -15.82 6.06 5.26
CA ARG A 177 -15.47 5.90 3.83
C ARG A 177 -14.36 4.89 3.64
N ARG A 178 -13.37 4.85 4.55
CA ARG A 178 -12.28 3.87 4.52
C ARG A 178 -12.82 2.45 4.71
N LEU A 179 -13.60 2.23 5.76
CA LEU A 179 -14.24 0.93 5.98
C LEU A 179 -15.11 0.55 4.78
N TYR A 180 -15.87 1.49 4.23
CA TYR A 180 -16.69 1.26 3.04
C TYR A 180 -15.85 0.85 1.83
N LYS A 181 -14.70 1.50 1.58
CA LYS A 181 -13.88 1.27 0.37
C LYS A 181 -12.84 0.15 0.48
N ALA A 182 -12.50 -0.32 1.67
CA ALA A 182 -11.50 -1.37 1.84
C ALA A 182 -11.81 -2.61 0.97
N SER A 183 -10.80 -3.31 0.48
CA SER A 183 -11.03 -4.66 -0.06
C SER A 183 -11.18 -5.64 1.10
N ASP A 184 -11.86 -6.76 0.87
CA ASP A 184 -11.99 -7.80 1.89
C ASP A 184 -10.62 -8.37 2.25
N LYS A 185 -9.73 -8.55 1.26
CA LYS A 185 -8.32 -8.90 1.48
C LYS A 185 -7.62 -7.92 2.45
N LYS A 186 -7.68 -6.61 2.17
CA LYS A 186 -7.02 -5.59 3.00
C LYS A 186 -7.58 -5.57 4.42
N LEU A 187 -8.90 -5.73 4.58
CA LEU A 187 -9.52 -5.77 5.90
C LEU A 187 -9.16 -7.04 6.67
N THR A 188 -9.12 -8.19 6.00
CA THR A 188 -8.69 -9.47 6.59
C THR A 188 -7.24 -9.38 7.08
N GLU A 189 -6.32 -8.89 6.26
CA GLU A 189 -4.92 -8.68 6.65
C GLU A 189 -4.82 -7.72 7.83
N ALA A 190 -5.52 -6.58 7.79
CA ALA A 190 -5.52 -5.62 8.89
C ALA A 190 -6.04 -6.21 10.21
N LEU A 191 -7.13 -6.98 10.17
CA LEU A 191 -7.71 -7.64 11.35
C LEU A 191 -6.77 -8.71 11.93
N LYS A 192 -6.13 -9.51 11.07
CA LYS A 192 -5.17 -10.54 11.47
C LYS A 192 -3.92 -9.92 12.11
N HIS A 193 -3.29 -8.97 11.43
CA HIS A 193 -1.98 -8.44 11.83
C HIS A 193 -2.06 -7.48 13.02
N HIS A 194 -3.11 -6.66 13.14
CA HIS A 194 -3.17 -5.63 14.20
C HIS A 194 -4.03 -5.98 15.39
N GLN A 195 -5.01 -6.88 15.23
CA GLN A 195 -5.89 -7.28 16.34
C GLN A 195 -5.75 -8.75 16.69
N GLY A 196 -4.92 -9.51 15.97
CA GLY A 196 -4.75 -10.94 16.19
C GLY A 196 -6.03 -11.74 15.93
N ILE A 197 -7.03 -11.14 15.26
CA ILE A 197 -8.33 -11.77 15.05
C ILE A 197 -8.18 -12.87 14.01
N GLN A 198 -8.67 -14.06 14.35
CA GLN A 198 -8.67 -15.23 13.50
C GLN A 198 -10.08 -15.61 13.07
N GLU A 199 -10.19 -16.59 12.17
CA GLU A 199 -11.48 -17.24 11.90
C GLU A 199 -12.03 -17.89 13.18
N PRO A 200 -13.35 -17.94 13.39
CA PRO A 200 -14.43 -17.50 12.48
C PRO A 200 -14.73 -15.99 12.50
N TRP A 201 -14.14 -15.24 13.44
CA TRP A 201 -14.52 -13.85 13.72
C TRP A 201 -14.28 -12.88 12.55
N ILE A 202 -13.31 -13.18 11.68
CA ILE A 202 -13.10 -12.43 10.44
C ILE A 202 -14.32 -12.59 9.52
N SER A 203 -14.77 -13.83 9.28
CA SER A 203 -15.98 -14.10 8.49
C SER A 203 -17.19 -13.32 9.02
N HIS A 204 -17.38 -13.28 10.34
CA HIS A 204 -18.43 -12.48 10.99
C HIS A 204 -18.34 -10.99 10.66
N ARG A 205 -17.14 -10.41 10.76
CA ARG A 205 -16.91 -8.98 10.48
C ARG A 205 -17.04 -8.63 9.00
N LEU A 206 -16.59 -9.51 8.11
CA LEU A 206 -16.78 -9.33 6.66
C LEU A 206 -18.26 -9.41 6.29
N PHE A 207 -18.98 -10.39 6.84
CA PHE A 207 -20.43 -10.53 6.62
C PHE A 207 -21.19 -9.32 7.15
N ALA A 208 -20.90 -8.85 8.36
CA ALA A 208 -21.45 -7.62 8.91
C ALA A 208 -21.15 -6.38 8.04
N ARG A 209 -19.94 -6.30 7.49
CA ARG A 209 -19.52 -5.17 6.67
C ARG A 209 -20.30 -5.07 5.36
N LYS A 210 -20.77 -6.19 4.80
CA LYS A 210 -21.67 -6.19 3.62
C LYS A 210 -22.92 -5.35 3.91
N TYR A 211 -23.62 -5.62 5.01
CA TYR A 211 -24.82 -4.89 5.42
C TYR A 211 -24.52 -3.44 5.81
N PHE A 212 -23.35 -3.18 6.42
CA PHE A 212 -22.89 -1.81 6.62
C PHE A 212 -22.79 -1.06 5.29
N ARG A 213 -22.17 -1.63 4.24
CA ARG A 213 -22.06 -0.96 2.93
C ARG A 213 -23.44 -0.62 2.37
N GLU A 214 -24.36 -1.57 2.38
CA GLU A 214 -25.71 -1.39 1.83
C GLU A 214 -26.50 -0.32 2.60
N THR A 215 -26.66 -0.50 3.91
CA THR A 215 -27.41 0.43 4.78
C THR A 215 -26.80 1.83 4.75
N TYR A 216 -25.47 1.92 4.87
CA TYR A 216 -24.79 3.20 4.88
C TYR A 216 -24.85 3.90 3.52
N HIS A 217 -24.79 3.16 2.41
CA HIS A 217 -24.96 3.72 1.08
C HIS A 217 -26.34 4.40 0.93
N ILE A 218 -27.41 3.68 1.27
CA ILE A 218 -28.79 4.16 1.12
C ILE A 218 -29.04 5.38 2.00
N ARG A 219 -28.69 5.31 3.29
CA ARG A 219 -29.04 6.35 4.27
C ARG A 219 -28.16 7.60 4.19
N HIS A 220 -26.88 7.43 3.86
CA HIS A 220 -25.89 8.51 3.98
C HIS A 220 -25.25 8.93 2.66
N ILE A 221 -25.19 8.05 1.65
CA ILE A 221 -24.47 8.34 0.40
C ILE A 221 -25.41 8.75 -0.71
N ALA A 222 -26.46 7.97 -0.95
CA ALA A 222 -27.47 8.21 -1.97
C ALA A 222 -28.56 9.22 -1.51
N ASN A 223 -28.41 9.79 -0.32
CA ASN A 223 -29.37 10.74 0.23
C ASN A 223 -29.41 12.03 -0.62
N PRO A 224 -30.57 12.41 -1.20
CA PRO A 224 -30.70 13.56 -2.08
C PRO A 224 -30.41 14.90 -1.39
N ASN A 225 -30.55 14.97 -0.07
CA ASN A 225 -30.28 16.18 0.72
C ASN A 225 -28.78 16.40 0.97
N ARG A 226 -27.92 15.48 0.54
CA ARG A 226 -26.48 15.59 0.75
C ARG A 226 -25.81 16.44 -0.32
N THR A 227 -25.04 17.43 0.12
CA THR A 227 -24.21 18.23 -0.79
C THR A 227 -22.99 17.43 -1.27
N LYS A 228 -22.74 17.44 -2.59
CA LYS A 228 -21.53 16.86 -3.19
C LYS A 228 -20.30 17.53 -2.54
N ASN A 229 -19.33 16.73 -2.07
CA ASN A 229 -18.08 17.14 -1.38
C ASN A 229 -18.12 17.30 0.16
N GLN A 230 -19.22 16.96 0.83
CA GLN A 230 -19.21 16.85 2.30
C GLN A 230 -18.57 15.54 2.79
N LYS A 231 -17.88 15.64 3.95
CA LYS A 231 -17.33 14.49 4.68
C LYS A 231 -18.44 13.48 4.95
N TRP A 232 -18.16 12.19 4.82
CA TRP A 232 -19.19 11.18 5.05
C TRP A 232 -19.60 11.17 6.53
N PRO A 233 -20.91 11.21 6.85
CA PRO A 233 -21.41 11.38 8.20
C PRO A 233 -21.08 10.18 9.10
N THR A 234 -21.06 10.38 10.41
CA THR A 234 -20.91 9.26 11.34
C THR A 234 -22.24 8.48 11.42
N PRO A 235 -22.25 7.14 11.28
CA PRO A 235 -23.45 6.36 11.49
C PRO A 235 -23.99 6.54 12.91
N ASN A 236 -25.30 6.65 13.05
CA ASN A 236 -25.98 6.74 14.33
C ASN A 236 -26.36 5.34 14.86
N MET A 237 -26.95 5.27 16.06
CA MET A 237 -27.38 3.98 16.63
C MET A 237 -28.45 3.28 15.79
N ASP A 238 -29.33 4.03 15.12
CA ASP A 238 -30.37 3.46 14.25
C ASP A 238 -29.79 2.78 13.02
N ASP A 239 -28.63 3.24 12.53
CA ASP A 239 -27.88 2.57 11.46
C ASP A 239 -27.34 1.22 11.93
N TYR A 240 -26.72 1.18 13.11
CA TYR A 240 -26.20 -0.08 13.66
C TYR A 240 -27.31 -1.07 14.00
N ALA A 241 -28.46 -0.58 14.49
CA ALA A 241 -29.64 -1.41 14.74
C ALA A 241 -30.17 -2.04 13.45
N GLU A 242 -30.25 -1.26 12.37
CA GLU A 242 -30.68 -1.77 11.07
C GLU A 242 -29.70 -2.79 10.49
N ILE A 243 -28.40 -2.52 10.57
CA ILE A 243 -27.35 -3.45 10.13
C ILE A 243 -27.43 -4.75 10.94
N ALA A 244 -27.60 -4.67 12.26
CA ALA A 244 -27.75 -5.83 13.14
C ALA A 244 -29.01 -6.64 12.81
N ARG A 245 -30.13 -5.97 12.51
CA ARG A 245 -31.38 -6.61 12.09
C ARG A 245 -31.20 -7.40 10.80
N GLN A 246 -30.60 -6.80 9.78
CA GLN A 246 -30.33 -7.46 8.49
C GLN A 246 -29.35 -8.63 8.66
N TYR A 247 -28.27 -8.43 9.40
CA TYR A 247 -27.30 -9.46 9.74
C TYR A 247 -27.97 -10.68 10.40
N ASN A 248 -28.82 -10.45 11.40
CA ASN A 248 -29.48 -11.53 12.15
C ASN A 248 -30.57 -12.25 11.36
N ALA A 249 -31.20 -11.57 10.39
CA ALA A 249 -32.14 -12.19 9.47
C ALA A 249 -31.42 -13.11 8.48
N ASP A 250 -30.34 -12.60 7.86
CA ASP A 250 -29.68 -13.29 6.77
C ASP A 250 -28.69 -14.37 7.24
N ARG A 251 -28.16 -14.29 8.47
CA ARG A 251 -27.24 -15.31 9.00
C ARG A 251 -27.81 -16.73 8.98
N LEU A 252 -29.15 -16.87 9.01
CA LEU A 252 -29.86 -18.15 9.00
C LEU A 252 -30.06 -18.70 7.57
N LEU A 253 -29.73 -17.93 6.55
CA LEU A 253 -29.84 -18.34 5.15
C LEU A 253 -28.70 -19.29 4.76
N LYS A 254 -28.99 -20.25 3.89
CA LYS A 254 -28.01 -21.22 3.37
C LYS A 254 -26.84 -20.58 2.61
N ALA A 255 -27.00 -19.33 2.16
CA ALA A 255 -25.96 -18.56 1.47
C ALA A 255 -24.96 -17.91 2.44
N SER A 256 -25.21 -17.95 3.76
CA SER A 256 -24.32 -17.38 4.76
C SER A 256 -23.10 -18.27 5.01
N PRO A 257 -21.93 -17.70 5.33
CA PRO A 257 -20.75 -18.48 5.70
C PRO A 257 -21.07 -19.44 6.85
N TYR A 258 -20.57 -20.68 6.80
CA TYR A 258 -20.83 -21.69 7.83
C TYR A 258 -20.47 -21.20 9.24
N SER A 259 -19.36 -20.47 9.35
CA SER A 259 -18.92 -19.81 10.58
C SER A 259 -19.99 -18.90 11.19
N VAL A 260 -20.73 -18.18 10.36
CA VAL A 260 -21.79 -17.25 10.79
C VAL A 260 -23.09 -17.99 11.14
N LEU A 261 -23.39 -19.07 10.41
CA LEU A 261 -24.61 -19.87 10.60
C LEU A 261 -24.62 -20.59 11.96
N VAL A 262 -23.47 -21.08 12.43
CA VAL A 262 -23.35 -21.85 13.69
C VAL A 262 -23.44 -20.96 14.93
N SER A 263 -23.39 -19.63 14.79
CA SER A 263 -23.45 -18.70 15.91
C SER A 263 -24.87 -18.61 16.49
N SER A 264 -25.00 -18.99 17.77
CA SER A 264 -26.29 -19.09 18.46
C SER A 264 -26.87 -17.75 18.93
N SER A 265 -26.04 -16.75 19.17
CA SER A 265 -26.44 -15.47 19.79
C SER A 265 -26.74 -14.38 18.76
N SER A 266 -27.91 -13.75 18.85
CA SER A 266 -28.24 -12.59 18.01
C SER A 266 -27.30 -11.42 18.32
N ILE A 267 -26.82 -10.75 17.27
CA ILE A 267 -25.90 -9.62 17.40
C ILE A 267 -26.69 -8.33 17.70
N SER A 268 -26.28 -7.57 18.72
CA SER A 268 -26.89 -6.29 19.06
C SER A 268 -26.33 -5.12 18.22
N ALA A 269 -27.01 -3.97 18.26
CA ALA A 269 -26.54 -2.74 17.63
C ALA A 269 -25.18 -2.28 18.21
N GLU A 270 -24.98 -2.41 19.52
CA GLU A 270 -23.73 -2.06 20.21
C GLU A 270 -22.58 -2.96 19.76
N THR A 271 -22.85 -4.25 19.61
CA THR A 271 -21.86 -5.21 19.10
C THR A 271 -21.47 -4.85 17.67
N MET A 272 -22.45 -4.49 16.84
CA MET A 272 -22.22 -4.05 15.47
C MET A 272 -21.38 -2.78 15.40
N LYS A 273 -21.69 -1.78 16.23
CA LYS A 273 -20.90 -0.56 16.38
C LYS A 273 -19.44 -0.90 16.74
N ASN A 274 -19.24 -1.74 17.75
CA ASN A 274 -17.91 -2.12 18.21
C ASN A 274 -17.12 -2.85 17.12
N TRP A 275 -17.76 -3.76 16.37
CA TRP A 275 -17.11 -4.44 15.25
C TRP A 275 -16.65 -3.46 14.17
N MET A 276 -17.51 -2.52 13.76
CA MET A 276 -17.16 -1.54 12.73
C MET A 276 -16.07 -0.57 13.20
N GLU A 277 -16.15 -0.09 14.44
CA GLU A 277 -15.13 0.79 15.04
C GLU A 277 -13.78 0.07 15.15
N SER A 278 -13.79 -1.19 15.59
CA SER A 278 -12.63 -2.06 15.69
C SER A 278 -12.02 -2.35 14.32
N SER A 279 -12.83 -2.67 13.30
CA SER A 279 -12.35 -2.84 11.92
C SER A 279 -11.70 -1.58 11.35
N ILE A 280 -12.23 -0.40 11.68
CA ILE A 280 -11.58 0.87 11.29
C ILE A 280 -10.23 1.04 11.99
N GLN A 281 -10.16 0.78 13.30
CA GLN A 281 -8.90 0.88 14.05
C GLN A 281 -7.84 -0.05 13.47
N ALA A 282 -8.21 -1.29 13.11
CA ALA A 282 -7.31 -2.22 12.45
C ALA A 282 -6.81 -1.67 11.10
N LEU A 283 -7.70 -1.12 10.27
CA LEU A 283 -7.33 -0.51 8.98
C LEU A 283 -6.43 0.73 9.13
N ASP A 284 -6.65 1.52 10.19
CA ASP A 284 -5.85 2.69 10.52
C ASP A 284 -4.42 2.28 10.90
N ALA A 285 -4.28 1.30 11.81
CA ALA A 285 -2.99 0.77 12.22
C ALA A 285 -2.23 0.08 11.06
N TYR A 286 -2.94 -0.68 10.23
CA TYR A 286 -2.36 -1.37 9.07
C TYR A 286 -1.77 -0.42 8.04
N SER A 287 -2.45 0.70 7.77
CA SER A 287 -1.97 1.67 6.79
C SER A 287 -0.68 2.39 7.27
N LEU A 288 -0.51 2.53 8.59
CA LEU A 288 0.70 3.09 9.18
C LEU A 288 1.86 2.07 9.20
N SER A 289 1.57 0.82 9.60
CA SER A 289 2.59 -0.24 9.70
C SER A 289 3.23 -0.60 8.35
N VAL A 290 2.42 -0.71 7.29
CA VAL A 290 2.93 -1.01 5.94
C VAL A 290 3.88 0.09 5.44
N THR A 291 3.71 1.32 5.93
CA THR A 291 4.53 2.46 5.53
C THR A 291 5.82 2.55 6.34
N SER A 292 5.79 2.16 7.61
CA SER A 292 6.96 2.18 8.51
C SER A 292 7.96 1.06 8.24
N SER A 293 7.54 -0.08 7.70
CA SER A 293 8.43 -1.23 7.44
C SER A 293 9.25 -1.13 6.15
N GLN A 294 9.06 -0.06 5.37
CA GLN A 294 9.87 0.22 4.18
C GLN A 294 10.95 1.23 4.56
N SER A 295 12.05 0.72 5.15
CA SER A 295 13.26 1.52 5.38
C SER A 295 13.77 2.08 4.04
N LEU A 296 13.97 3.40 3.98
CA LEU A 296 14.40 4.10 2.77
C LEU A 296 15.85 3.78 2.40
N GLU A 297 16.73 3.56 3.38
CA GLU A 297 18.12 3.16 3.12
C GLU A 297 18.13 1.87 2.29
N GLU A 298 17.34 0.87 2.65
CA GLU A 298 17.22 -0.38 1.88
C GLU A 298 16.61 -0.15 0.49
N LEU A 299 15.61 0.73 0.33
CA LEU A 299 15.02 0.94 -1.00
C LEU A 299 15.87 1.75 -1.98
N PHE A 300 16.85 2.52 -1.51
CA PHE A 300 17.84 3.19 -2.36
C PHE A 300 19.16 2.41 -2.48
N GLU A 301 19.57 1.66 -1.44
CA GLU A 301 20.77 0.81 -1.44
C GLU A 301 20.52 -0.58 -2.04
N THR A 302 19.43 -1.27 -1.68
CA THR A 302 19.04 -2.58 -2.27
C THR A 302 18.52 -2.44 -3.70
N ARG A 303 18.15 -1.22 -4.12
CA ARG A 303 17.92 -0.85 -5.51
C ARG A 303 19.13 -0.10 -6.11
N GLY A 304 20.32 -0.32 -5.54
CA GLY A 304 21.58 -0.23 -6.25
C GLY A 304 21.51 -1.15 -7.45
N TYR A 305 21.06 -0.60 -8.59
CA TYR A 305 21.09 -1.28 -9.87
C TYR A 305 22.57 -1.54 -10.16
N GLU A 306 23.01 -2.77 -9.86
CA GLU A 306 24.38 -3.25 -9.95
C GLU A 306 25.04 -2.76 -11.24
N THR A 307 26.18 -2.12 -11.08
CA THR A 307 27.17 -1.98 -12.13
C THR A 307 27.80 -3.34 -12.40
N ALA A 308 27.55 -3.90 -13.59
CA ALA A 308 28.45 -4.82 -14.30
C ALA A 308 27.91 -4.90 -15.75
N ASP A 309 28.55 -4.34 -16.77
CA ASP A 309 29.75 -4.89 -17.43
C ASP A 309 30.35 -6.10 -16.71
N GLN A 310 29.72 -7.26 -16.87
CA GLN A 310 30.38 -8.56 -17.02
C GLN A 310 29.36 -9.67 -17.29
N ASP A 311 29.83 -10.69 -18.00
CA ASP A 311 29.13 -11.79 -18.65
C ASP A 311 27.87 -12.36 -17.98
N SER A 312 26.92 -12.66 -18.85
CA SER A 312 25.79 -13.56 -18.65
C SER A 312 26.21 -14.92 -18.09
N ASN A 313 25.99 -15.16 -16.79
CA ASN A 313 25.34 -16.39 -16.27
C ASN A 313 25.16 -16.50 -14.73
N SER A 314 25.53 -15.54 -13.88
CA SER A 314 25.51 -15.78 -12.42
C SER A 314 24.36 -15.14 -11.62
N THR A 315 23.52 -14.28 -12.20
CA THR A 315 22.52 -13.50 -11.43
C THR A 315 21.30 -14.32 -10.94
N LEU A 316 21.11 -15.54 -11.43
CA LEU A 316 20.05 -16.44 -10.93
C LEU A 316 20.42 -17.13 -9.60
N GLU A 317 21.68 -17.14 -9.18
CA GLU A 317 22.09 -17.76 -7.92
C GLU A 317 21.99 -16.83 -6.70
N TYR A 318 21.92 -15.51 -6.90
CA TYR A 318 21.86 -14.57 -5.76
C TYR A 318 20.43 -14.34 -5.24
N PHE A 319 19.42 -14.39 -6.12
CA PHE A 319 18.01 -14.27 -5.72
C PHE A 319 17.45 -15.54 -5.04
N PHE A 320 18.12 -16.68 -5.17
CA PHE A 320 17.77 -17.92 -4.45
C PHE A 320 18.45 -18.07 -3.09
N LYS A 321 19.42 -17.20 -2.73
CA LYS A 321 20.15 -17.26 -1.44
C LYS A 321 19.64 -16.32 -0.35
N LEU A 322 18.68 -15.45 -0.64
CA LEU A 322 17.97 -14.65 0.37
C LEU A 322 16.60 -15.23 0.77
N SER A 323 16.28 -16.43 0.28
CA SER A 323 15.14 -17.24 0.72
C SER A 323 15.59 -18.54 1.37
N GLU A 324 16.56 -18.48 2.29
CA GLU A 324 16.74 -19.55 3.28
C GLU A 324 16.11 -19.11 4.60
N PRO A 325 14.96 -19.69 5.00
CA PRO A 325 14.45 -19.52 6.35
C PRO A 325 15.33 -20.31 7.32
N LEU A 326 15.92 -19.59 8.27
CA LEU A 326 16.48 -20.12 9.50
C LEU A 326 15.34 -20.70 10.38
N ALA A 327 14.68 -21.77 9.92
CA ALA A 327 13.66 -22.52 10.68
C ALA A 327 13.20 -23.86 10.05
N ILE A 328 13.87 -24.45 9.04
CA ILE A 328 13.40 -25.72 8.44
C ILE A 328 14.21 -26.96 8.86
N SER A 329 15.45 -26.81 9.34
CA SER A 329 16.29 -27.97 9.71
C SER A 329 15.96 -28.63 11.07
N GLN A 330 14.97 -28.15 11.82
CA GLN A 330 14.51 -28.82 13.08
C GLN A 330 13.06 -29.32 13.05
N LEU A 331 12.32 -29.11 11.95
CA LEU A 331 10.95 -29.61 11.79
C LEU A 331 10.83 -30.78 10.81
N GLU A 332 11.75 -30.91 9.85
CA GLU A 332 11.74 -32.03 8.90
C GLU A 332 12.24 -33.36 9.52
N GLU A 333 13.13 -33.32 10.53
CA GLU A 333 13.51 -34.52 11.29
C GLU A 333 12.40 -35.03 12.23
N ARG A 334 11.39 -34.19 12.57
CA ARG A 334 10.24 -34.61 13.40
C ARG A 334 9.02 -35.06 12.59
N GLN A 335 8.92 -34.69 11.31
CA GLN A 335 7.84 -35.16 10.46
C GLN A 335 8.18 -36.47 9.73
N ASN A 336 9.45 -36.72 9.38
CA ASN A 336 9.83 -37.97 8.70
C ASN A 336 9.79 -39.22 9.60
N SER A 337 10.10 -39.12 10.91
CA SER A 337 9.97 -40.29 11.81
C SER A 337 8.52 -40.65 12.19
N ASN A 338 7.58 -39.71 12.06
CA ASN A 338 6.16 -39.98 12.35
C ASN A 338 5.38 -40.47 11.12
N SER A 339 5.81 -40.14 9.90
CA SER A 339 5.17 -40.66 8.68
C SER A 339 5.54 -42.11 8.38
N GLU A 340 6.79 -42.53 8.63
CA GLU A 340 7.19 -43.93 8.43
C GLU A 340 6.51 -44.88 9.43
N THR A 341 6.37 -44.47 10.69
CA THR A 341 5.66 -45.26 11.71
C THR A 341 4.14 -45.34 11.48
N LEU A 342 3.51 -44.27 10.95
CA LEU A 342 2.10 -44.29 10.57
C LEU A 342 1.84 -45.10 9.30
N ILE A 343 2.75 -45.05 8.32
CA ILE A 343 2.65 -45.85 7.09
C ILE A 343 2.88 -47.33 7.41
N GLU A 344 3.86 -47.69 8.25
CA GLU A 344 4.05 -49.09 8.69
C GLU A 344 2.89 -49.60 9.55
N ALA A 345 2.30 -48.77 10.41
CA ALA A 345 1.12 -49.13 11.19
C ALA A 345 -0.13 -49.35 10.30
N LEU A 346 -0.34 -48.49 9.30
CA LEU A 346 -1.42 -48.64 8.33
C LEU A 346 -1.20 -49.85 7.41
N TYR A 347 0.05 -50.12 7.00
CA TYR A 347 0.40 -51.27 6.16
C TYR A 347 0.29 -52.60 6.93
N SER A 348 0.66 -52.63 8.22
CA SER A 348 0.45 -53.79 9.11
C SER A 348 -1.03 -54.02 9.44
N SER A 349 -1.82 -52.96 9.63
CA SER A 349 -3.27 -53.06 9.85
C SER A 349 -3.99 -53.58 8.61
N TRP A 350 -3.60 -53.11 7.42
CA TRP A 350 -4.14 -53.58 6.15
C TRP A 350 -3.74 -55.02 5.81
N LYS A 351 -2.50 -55.44 6.09
CA LYS A 351 -2.08 -56.85 5.97
C LYS A 351 -2.83 -57.80 6.91
N LYS A 352 -3.11 -57.38 8.15
CA LYS A 352 -3.93 -58.18 9.08
C LYS A 352 -5.39 -58.30 8.63
N TYR A 353 -5.93 -57.25 8.03
CA TYR A 353 -7.28 -57.27 7.45
C TYR A 353 -7.37 -58.22 6.24
N LEU A 354 -6.34 -58.24 5.38
CA LEU A 354 -6.28 -59.18 4.25
C LEU A 354 -6.04 -60.63 4.68
N ALA A 355 -5.24 -60.87 5.73
CA ALA A 355 -5.01 -62.22 6.26
C ALA A 355 -6.23 -62.80 7.00
N GLY A 356 -7.16 -61.96 7.46
CA GLY A 356 -8.44 -62.39 8.06
C GLY A 356 -9.57 -62.62 7.06
N LEU A 357 -9.33 -62.39 5.77
CA LEU A 357 -10.30 -62.60 4.70
C LEU A 357 -10.13 -63.95 3.97
N ASP A 358 -9.09 -64.72 4.30
CA ASP A 358 -8.84 -66.08 3.76
C ASP A 358 -9.32 -67.23 4.66
N GLU A 359 -9.84 -66.94 5.86
CA GLU A 359 -10.57 -67.93 6.66
C GLU A 359 -12.08 -67.76 6.43
N GLY A 360 -12.50 -68.13 5.22
CA GLY A 360 -13.87 -68.54 4.96
C GLY A 360 -14.20 -69.83 5.73
N PRO A 361 -15.44 -70.01 6.19
CA PRO A 361 -15.83 -71.09 7.09
C PRO A 361 -15.66 -72.46 6.42
N GLN A 362 -15.03 -73.41 7.12
CA GLN A 362 -15.36 -74.83 6.99
C GLN A 362 -16.47 -75.20 7.97
#